data_AF-A0A1I4NJY1-F1
#
_entry.id   AF-A0A1I4NJY1-F1
#
_cell.length_a   1.000
_cell.length_b   1.000
_cell.length_c   1.000
_cell.angle_alpha   90.00
_cell.angle_beta   90.00
_cell.angle_gamma   90.00
#
_symmetry.space_group_name_H-M   'P 1'
#
loop_
_entity.id
_entity.type
_entity.pdbx_description
1 polymer ?
#
loop_
_entity_poly.entity_id
_entity_poly.type
_entity_poly.pdbx_seq_one_letter_code
_entity_poly.pdbx_strand_id
1 'polypeptide(L)' 'MATAHVILKICYVMLRDKTTYQELGAEYLPKKEKGLDYWVNNIKSMGYTIHLEDSQSV' A
#
# COMPACT_ATOMS: atom_id res chain seq x y z
N MET A 1 -1.94 -0.01 -16.35
CA MET A 1 -0.51 -0.10 -16.74
C MET A 1 -0.19 -1.57 -16.99
N ALA A 2 0.21 -1.94 -18.21
CA ALA A 2 0.61 -3.32 -18.51
C ALA A 2 2.03 -3.59 -17.98
N THR A 3 2.30 -4.80 -17.48
CA THR A 3 3.56 -5.20 -16.84
C THR A 3 4.80 -4.90 -17.71
N ALA A 4 4.70 -5.09 -19.02
CA ALA A 4 5.78 -4.81 -19.97
C ALA A 4 6.23 -3.34 -19.95
N HIS A 5 5.31 -2.40 -19.81
CA HIS A 5 5.62 -0.97 -19.77
C HIS A 5 6.44 -0.61 -18.52
N VAL A 6 6.15 -1.27 -17.39
CA VAL A 6 6.88 -1.06 -16.13
C VAL A 6 8.31 -1.58 -16.25
N ILE A 7 8.50 -2.76 -16.84
CA ILE A 7 9.82 -3.35 -17.06
C ILE A 7 10.69 -2.43 -17.93
N LEU A 8 10.16 -1.93 -19.04
CA LEU A 8 10.90 -1.00 -19.91
C LEU A 8 11.32 0.28 -19.18
N LYS A 9 10.45 0.80 -18.31
CA LYS A 9 10.76 1.97 -17.48
C LYS A 9 11.91 1.69 -16.50
N ILE A 10 11.93 0.50 -15.88
CA ILE A 10 13.02 0.08 -14.99
C ILE A 10 14.34 0.01 -15.78
N CYS A 11 14.33 -0.66 -16.94
CA CYS A 11 15.52 -0.77 -17.80
C CYS A 11 16.04 0.61 -18.24
N TYR A 12 15.15 1.53 -18.61
CA TYR A 12 15.51 2.88 -19.00
C TYR A 12 16.25 3.63 -17.88
N VAL A 13 15.74 3.56 -16.65
CA VAL A 13 16.36 4.23 -15.49
C VAL A 13 17.75 3.65 -15.19
N MET A 14 17.88 2.32 -15.20
CA MET A 14 19.18 1.65 -14.98
C MET A 14 20.23 2.10 -16.00
N LEU A 15 19.86 2.16 -17.29
CA LEU A 15 20.75 2.58 -18.36
C LEU A 15 21.11 4.06 -18.28
N ARG A 16 20.14 4.93 -17.97
CA ARG A 16 20.33 6.38 -17.84
C ARG A 16 21.28 6.72 -16.70
N ASP A 17 21.06 6.10 -15.55
CA ASP A 17 21.78 6.43 -14.31
C ASP A 17 23.07 5.60 -14.15
N LYS A 18 23.34 4.68 -15.09
CA LYS A 18 24.47 3.73 -15.08
C LYS A 18 24.54 2.91 -13.79
N THR A 19 23.37 2.57 -13.25
CA THR A 19 23.22 1.79 -12.02
C THR A 19 22.70 0.40 -12.33
N THR A 20 23.08 -0.57 -11.51
CA THR A 20 22.52 -1.92 -11.58
C THR A 20 21.14 -1.96 -10.92
N TYR A 21 20.37 -3.01 -11.22
CA TYR A 21 19.11 -3.24 -10.56
C TYR A 21 19.36 -3.43 -9.07
N GLN A 22 18.63 -2.66 -8.25
CA GLN A 22 18.58 -2.84 -6.81
C GLN A 22 17.15 -3.19 -6.45
N GLU A 23 16.97 -4.39 -5.91
CA GLU A 23 15.70 -4.77 -5.33
C GLU A 23 15.51 -3.96 -4.05
N LEU A 24 14.45 -3.15 -4.03
CA LEU A 24 14.09 -2.38 -2.87
C LEU A 24 13.48 -3.34 -1.83
N GLY A 25 13.97 -3.28 -0.60
CA GLY A 25 13.45 -4.11 0.49
C GLY A 25 12.05 -3.70 0.93
N ALA A 26 11.51 -4.44 1.89
CA ALA A 26 10.16 -4.22 2.43
C ALA A 26 9.93 -2.80 2.99
N GLU A 27 11.00 -2.09 3.33
CA GLU A 27 11.01 -0.70 3.77
C GLU A 27 10.51 0.30 2.71
N TYR A 28 10.59 -0.05 1.43
CA TYR A 28 10.09 0.77 0.32
C TYR A 28 8.64 0.47 -0.07
N LEU A 29 8.02 -0.57 0.50
CA LEU A 29 6.60 -0.77 0.28
C LEU A 29 5.85 0.41 0.92
N PRO A 30 4.95 1.07 0.18
CA PRO A 30 4.11 2.11 0.76
C PRO A 30 3.34 1.48 1.92
N LYS A 31 3.61 1.92 3.14
CA LYS A 31 2.84 1.53 4.31
C LYS A 31 1.44 2.08 4.08
N LYS A 32 0.53 1.23 3.61
CA LYS A 32 -0.88 1.61 3.47
C LYS A 32 -1.36 2.00 4.86
N GLU A 33 -1.68 3.28 5.04
CA GLU A 33 -2.30 3.74 6.27
C GLU A 33 -3.56 2.90 6.50
N LYS A 34 -3.64 2.30 7.69
CA LYS A 34 -4.76 1.45 8.06
C LYS A 34 -5.96 2.34 8.28
N GLY A 35 -6.78 2.50 7.24
CA GLY A 35 -8.05 3.21 7.30
C GLY A 35 -9.04 2.56 8.27
N LEU A 36 -10.14 3.25 8.55
CA LEU A 36 -11.19 2.80 9.47
C LEU A 36 -11.67 1.37 9.16
N ASP A 37 -11.84 1.04 7.88
CA ASP A 37 -12.28 -0.28 7.43
C ASP A 37 -11.35 -1.42 7.86
N TYR A 38 -10.03 -1.15 7.90
CA TYR A 38 -9.05 -2.13 8.37
C TYR A 38 -9.32 -2.47 9.85
N TRP A 39 -9.55 -1.45 10.68
CA TRP A 39 -9.78 -1.62 12.11
C TRP A 39 -11.14 -2.27 12.39
N VAL A 40 -12.17 -1.88 11.64
CA VAL A 40 -13.50 -2.52 11.71
C VAL A 40 -13.40 -4.00 11.41
N ASN A 41 -12.70 -4.38 10.34
CA ASN A 41 -12.55 -5.79 9.97
C ASN A 41 -11.69 -6.56 10.98
N ASN A 42 -10.65 -5.94 11.54
CA ASN A 42 -9.81 -6.55 12.56
C ASN A 42 -10.57 -6.81 13.87
N ILE A 43 -11.46 -5.90 14.28
CA ILE A 43 -12.24 -6.08 15.50
C ILE A 43 -13.36 -7.11 15.27
N LYS A 44 -13.97 -7.14 14.08
CA LYS A 44 -14.92 -8.19 13.68
C LYS A 44 -14.29 -9.59 13.68
N SER A 45 -13.05 -9.74 13.21
CA SER A 45 -12.36 -11.04 13.20
C SER A 45 -12.03 -11.56 14.60
N MET A 46 -11.99 -10.67 15.60
CA MET A 46 -11.87 -11.04 17.01
C MET A 46 -13.20 -11.48 17.65
N GLY A 47 -14.30 -11.50 16.89
CA GLY A 47 -15.62 -11.95 17.35
C GLY A 47 -16.48 -10.84 17.96
N TYR A 48 -16.06 -9.58 17.87
CA TYR A 48 -16.82 -8.44 18.38
C TYR A 48 -17.75 -7.86 17.30
N THR A 49 -18.91 -7.36 17.72
CA THR A 49 -19.83 -6.59 16.87
C THR A 49 -19.60 -5.10 17.11
N ILE A 50 -19.48 -4.31 16.05
CA ILE A 50 -19.14 -2.88 16.11
C ILE A 50 -20.28 -2.08 15.51
N HIS A 51 -20.74 -1.07 16.25
CA HIS A 51 -21.61 -0.01 15.75
C HIS A 51 -20.80 1.28 15.73
N LEU A 52 -20.61 1.83 14.54
CA LEU A 52 -20.00 3.15 14.36
C LEU A 52 -21.12 4.17 14.39
N GLU A 53 -21.05 5.12 15.31
CA GLU A 53 -21.90 6.31 15.33
C GLU A 53 -21.04 7.49 14.89
N ASP A 54 -21.49 8.22 13.87
CA ASP A 54 -20.86 9.47 13.49
C ASP A 54 -21.17 10.50 14.56
N SER A 55 -20.15 10.90 15.34
CA SER A 55 -20.22 12.03 16.26
C SER A 55 -20.21 13.35 15.48
N GLN A 56 -21.20 13.56 14.61
CA GLN A 56 -21.65 14.88 14.20
C GLN A 56 -22.97 15.17 14.91
N SER A 57 -22.87 15.35 16.23
CA SER A 57 -23.83 16.15 16.97
C SER A 57 -23.51 17.62 16.70
N VAL A 58 -24.45 18.26 15.99
CA VAL A 58 -24.79 19.70 15.88
C VAL A 58 -23.98 20.65 16.76
#